data_AF-A0A521KPB0-F1
#
_entry.id   AF-A0A521KPB0-F1
#
_cell.length_a   1.000
_cell.length_b   1.000
_cell.length_c   1.000
_cell.angle_alpha   90.00
_cell.angle_beta   90.00
_cell.angle_gamma   90.00
#
_symmetry.space_group_name_H-M   'P 1'
#
loop_
_entity.id
_entity.type
_entity.pdbx_description
1 polymer ?
#
loop_
_entity_poly.entity_id
_entity_poly.type
_entity_poly.pdbx_seq_one_letter_code
_entity_poly.pdbx_strand_id
1 'polypeptide(L)'
;MTQSPARIHMRYLEPHGHLGSTFGDDPFGRFAERFARAFGTPKFLAVQTGLVFIWLILNAAHVTGFDPYPFILLNLAFSTQAAYAAPMILLAQTRQSERDRQWTEADARHREEISDAILTLLRQNTELTQQVHDMAEQIEGLTREVHGRVVSTS
;
A
#
# COMPACT_ATOMS: atom_id res chain seq x y z
N MET A 1 28.44 -6.84 -11.90
CA MET A 1 27.40 -7.16 -10.91
C MET A 1 26.46 -5.97 -10.78
N THR A 2 25.50 -5.82 -11.70
CA THR A 2 24.52 -4.74 -11.69
C THR A 2 23.25 -5.25 -11.02
N GLN A 3 23.09 -4.99 -9.71
CA GLN A 3 21.81 -5.23 -9.04
C GLN A 3 20.76 -4.31 -9.67
N SER A 4 19.68 -4.91 -10.16
CA SER A 4 18.56 -4.19 -10.78
C SER A 4 17.87 -3.31 -9.72
N PRO A 5 17.59 -2.02 -9.98
CA PRO A 5 17.08 -1.06 -8.98
C PRO A 5 15.76 -1.48 -8.35
N ALA A 6 14.98 -2.34 -9.00
CA ALA A 6 13.73 -2.87 -8.48
C ALA A 6 13.89 -3.77 -7.23
N ARG A 7 15.04 -4.44 -7.04
CA ARG A 7 15.25 -5.32 -5.87
C ARG A 7 15.44 -4.55 -4.56
N ILE A 8 15.96 -3.33 -4.62
CA ILE A 8 16.26 -2.52 -3.43
C ILE A 8 14.95 -2.08 -2.77
N HIS A 9 13.94 -1.70 -3.56
CA HIS A 9 12.65 -1.26 -3.05
C HIS A 9 11.83 -2.42 -2.46
N MET A 10 11.94 -3.63 -3.01
CA MET A 10 11.24 -4.81 -2.48
C MET A 10 11.83 -5.32 -1.15
N ARG A 11 13.06 -4.95 -0.81
CA ARG A 11 13.74 -5.41 0.42
C ARG A 11 13.01 -5.00 1.71
N TYR A 12 12.26 -3.90 1.66
CA TYR A 12 11.47 -3.42 2.80
C TYR A 12 10.06 -4.03 2.85
N LEU A 13 9.63 -4.65 1.75
CA LEU A 13 8.36 -5.39 1.64
C LEU A 13 8.55 -6.90 1.87
N GLU A 14 9.77 -7.40 1.69
CA GLU A 14 10.17 -8.79 1.94
C GLU A 14 9.83 -9.30 3.34
N PRO A 15 10.01 -8.54 4.43
CA PRO A 15 9.59 -8.97 5.76
C PRO A 15 8.07 -9.06 5.90
N HIS A 16 7.27 -8.52 4.97
CA HIS A 16 5.81 -8.55 5.04
C HIS A 16 5.17 -9.45 3.98
N GLY A 17 5.97 -10.12 3.14
CA GLY A 17 5.49 -11.11 2.16
C GLY A 17 4.90 -12.38 2.77
N HIS A 18 5.06 -12.57 4.09
CA HIS A 18 4.46 -13.67 4.86
C HIS A 18 3.15 -13.29 5.56
N LEU A 19 2.66 -12.05 5.39
CA LEU A 19 1.25 -11.78 5.62
C LEU A 19 0.51 -12.65 4.60
N GLY A 20 -0.18 -13.69 5.09
CA GLY A 20 -0.94 -14.65 4.29
C GLY A 20 -1.97 -13.97 3.40
N SER A 21 -2.91 -14.74 2.83
CA SER A 21 -3.88 -14.22 1.84
C SER A 21 -4.46 -12.84 2.22
N THR A 22 -4.92 -12.02 1.27
CA THR A 22 -5.41 -10.64 1.51
C THR A 22 -6.44 -10.49 2.64
N PHE A 23 -7.02 -11.57 3.17
CA PHE A 23 -7.89 -11.57 4.35
C PHE A 23 -7.44 -12.50 5.52
N GLY A 24 -6.26 -13.13 5.41
CA GLY A 24 -5.68 -14.11 6.32
C GLY A 24 -6.00 -15.56 5.94
N ASP A 25 -5.25 -16.52 6.47
CA ASP A 25 -5.48 -17.95 6.20
C ASP A 25 -6.53 -18.58 7.11
N ASP A 26 -7.15 -17.80 8.00
CA ASP A 26 -8.28 -18.20 8.82
C ASP A 26 -9.51 -18.60 7.98
N PRO A 27 -10.45 -19.40 8.55
CA PRO A 27 -11.73 -19.68 7.90
C PRO A 27 -12.48 -18.43 7.42
N PHE A 28 -12.41 -17.34 8.19
CA PHE A 28 -12.98 -16.04 7.82
C PHE A 28 -12.24 -15.40 6.66
N GLY A 29 -10.91 -15.45 6.65
CA GLY A 29 -10.11 -14.85 5.58
C GLY A 29 -10.39 -15.50 4.22
N ARG A 30 -10.45 -16.84 4.19
CA ARG A 30 -10.85 -17.57 2.98
C ARG A 30 -12.28 -17.26 2.52
N PHE A 31 -13.21 -17.04 3.47
CA PHE A 31 -14.58 -16.65 3.14
C PHE A 31 -14.64 -15.22 2.59
N ALA A 32 -13.99 -14.27 3.25
CA ALA A 32 -13.93 -12.87 2.84
C ALA A 32 -13.26 -12.72 1.45
N GLU A 33 -12.22 -13.49 1.17
CA GLU A 33 -11.56 -13.56 -0.13
C GLU A 33 -12.51 -14.09 -1.23
N ARG A 34 -13.30 -15.13 -0.93
CA ARG A 34 -14.35 -15.62 -1.87
C ARG A 34 -15.45 -14.58 -2.05
N PHE A 35 -15.85 -13.89 -0.99
CA PHE A 35 -16.89 -12.86 -1.01
C PHE A 35 -16.42 -11.63 -1.79
N ALA A 36 -15.19 -11.18 -1.59
CA ALA A 36 -14.58 -10.07 -2.32
C ALA A 36 -14.50 -10.37 -3.83
N ARG A 37 -14.09 -11.59 -4.21
CA ARG A 37 -14.10 -12.01 -5.62
C ARG A 37 -15.51 -12.11 -6.20
N ALA A 38 -16.49 -12.56 -5.41
CA ALA A 38 -17.89 -12.63 -5.82
C ALA A 38 -18.48 -11.23 -6.05
N PHE A 39 -18.32 -10.31 -5.10
CA PHE A 39 -18.87 -8.94 -5.17
C PHE A 39 -18.10 -8.02 -6.13
N GLY A 40 -16.81 -8.25 -6.36
CA GLY A 40 -16.00 -7.49 -7.32
C GLY A 40 -16.33 -7.78 -8.78
N THR A 41 -17.19 -8.76 -9.06
CA THR A 41 -17.59 -9.11 -10.43
C THR A 41 -18.92 -8.43 -10.78
N PRO A 42 -19.01 -7.63 -11.85
CA PRO A 42 -20.27 -6.98 -12.25
C PRO A 42 -21.42 -7.96 -12.54
N LYS A 43 -21.08 -9.22 -12.84
CA LYS A 43 -22.04 -10.32 -13.02
C LYS A 43 -22.84 -10.63 -11.75
N PHE A 44 -22.26 -10.48 -10.56
CA PHE A 44 -22.94 -10.77 -9.30
C PHE A 44 -24.09 -9.80 -9.04
N LEU A 45 -23.85 -8.49 -9.24
CA LEU A 45 -24.90 -7.48 -9.16
C LEU A 45 -26.03 -7.77 -10.14
N ALA A 46 -25.71 -8.10 -11.40
CA ALA A 46 -26.73 -8.40 -12.41
C ALA A 46 -27.61 -9.60 -12.05
N VAL A 47 -27.02 -10.70 -11.54
CA VAL A 47 -27.76 -11.89 -11.10
C VAL A 47 -28.62 -11.57 -9.88
N GLN A 48 -28.08 -10.87 -8.88
CA GLN A 48 -28.81 -10.47 -7.67
C GLN A 48 -30.03 -9.59 -8.02
N THR A 49 -29.84 -8.58 -8.87
CA THR A 49 -30.93 -7.69 -9.30
C THR A 49 -31.98 -8.47 -10.10
N GLY A 50 -31.56 -9.37 -11.01
CA GLY A 50 -32.48 -10.22 -11.76
C GLY A 50 -33.33 -11.13 -10.86
N LEU A 51 -32.72 -11.76 -9.86
CA LEU A 51 -33.43 -12.63 -8.91
C LEU A 51 -34.48 -11.86 -8.10
N VAL A 52 -34.13 -10.69 -7.58
CA VAL A 52 -35.06 -9.81 -6.86
C VAL A 52 -36.20 -9.34 -7.77
N PHE A 53 -35.88 -8.99 -9.02
CA PHE A 53 -36.86 -8.52 -10.00
C PHE A 53 -37.84 -9.62 -10.43
N ILE A 54 -37.35 -10.83 -10.69
CA ILE A 54 -38.18 -12.01 -10.99
C ILE A 54 -39.11 -12.31 -9.80
N TRP A 55 -38.57 -12.27 -8.58
CA TRP A 55 -39.37 -12.54 -7.37
C TRP A 55 -40.44 -11.48 -7.14
N LEU A 56 -40.12 -10.21 -7.43
CA LEU A 56 -41.09 -9.11 -7.41
C LEU A 56 -42.23 -9.34 -8.42
N ILE A 57 -41.90 -9.72 -9.66
CA ILE A 57 -42.90 -9.98 -10.71
C ILE A 57 -43.80 -11.17 -10.36
N LEU A 58 -43.21 -12.28 -9.90
CA LEU A 58 -43.98 -13.49 -9.55
C LEU A 58 -44.97 -13.23 -8.41
N ASN A 59 -44.58 -12.43 -7.40
CA ASN A 59 -45.49 -12.03 -6.32
C ASN A 59 -46.52 -10.98 -6.76
N ALA A 60 -46.11 -9.98 -7.56
CA ALA A 60 -47.02 -8.96 -8.08
C ALA A 60 -48.11 -9.54 -8.99
N ALA A 61 -47.79 -10.61 -9.72
CA ALA A 61 -48.75 -11.33 -10.56
C ALA A 61 -49.69 -12.27 -9.77
N HIS A 62 -49.60 -12.29 -8.42
CA HIS A 62 -50.41 -13.13 -7.53
C HIS A 62 -50.38 -14.63 -7.90
N VAL A 63 -49.33 -15.09 -8.58
CA VAL A 63 -49.25 -16.46 -9.12
C VAL A 63 -49.13 -17.49 -8.00
N THR A 64 -48.53 -17.10 -6.88
CA THR A 64 -48.25 -18.01 -5.75
C THR A 64 -48.87 -17.58 -4.43
N GLY A 65 -49.45 -16.36 -4.32
CA GLY A 65 -50.02 -15.80 -3.09
C GLY A 65 -49.01 -15.69 -1.92
N PHE A 66 -47.72 -15.88 -2.19
CA PHE A 66 -46.70 -16.20 -1.18
C PHE A 66 -46.07 -14.96 -0.53
N ASP A 67 -46.39 -13.74 -0.98
CA ASP A 67 -46.06 -12.45 -0.31
C ASP A 67 -47.00 -11.31 -0.81
N PRO A 68 -48.27 -11.22 -0.33
CA PRO A 68 -49.19 -10.14 -0.65
C PRO A 68 -48.70 -8.80 -0.06
N TYR A 69 -49.11 -7.67 -0.65
CA TYR A 69 -48.74 -6.34 -0.18
C TYR A 69 -49.04 -6.17 1.32
N PRO A 70 -48.11 -5.65 2.15
CA PRO A 70 -46.76 -5.16 1.83
C PRO A 70 -45.73 -6.31 1.92
N PHE A 71 -44.81 -6.43 0.94
CA PHE A 71 -43.82 -7.52 0.81
C PHE A 71 -42.97 -7.76 2.07
N ILE A 72 -43.53 -8.44 3.06
CA ILE A 72 -43.00 -8.53 4.42
C ILE A 72 -41.86 -9.53 4.47
N LEU A 73 -41.95 -10.60 3.67
CA LEU A 73 -40.90 -11.61 3.58
C LEU A 73 -39.68 -11.07 2.84
N LEU A 74 -39.89 -10.33 1.75
CA LEU A 74 -38.79 -9.67 1.03
C LEU A 74 -38.07 -8.66 1.93
N ASN A 75 -38.84 -7.83 2.64
CA ASN A 75 -38.30 -6.84 3.56
C ASN A 75 -37.52 -7.51 4.71
N LEU A 76 -38.06 -8.58 5.28
CA LEU A 76 -37.40 -9.36 6.32
C LEU A 76 -36.09 -9.97 5.81
N ALA A 77 -36.10 -10.56 4.62
CA ALA A 77 -34.91 -11.16 4.02
C ALA A 77 -33.79 -10.13 3.79
N PHE A 78 -34.11 -8.96 3.24
CA PHE A 78 -33.14 -7.88 3.08
C PHE A 78 -32.65 -7.33 4.41
N SER A 79 -33.53 -7.19 5.40
CA SER A 79 -33.17 -6.74 6.74
C SER A 79 -32.18 -7.71 7.41
N THR A 80 -32.43 -9.02 7.31
CA THR A 80 -31.51 -10.04 7.81
C THR A 80 -30.20 -10.06 7.01
N GLN A 81 -30.25 -9.89 5.68
CA GLN A 81 -29.05 -9.82 4.84
C GLN A 81 -28.17 -8.64 5.23
N ALA A 82 -28.74 -7.46 5.47
CA ALA A 82 -28.02 -6.29 5.96
C ALA A 82 -27.47 -6.50 7.38
N ALA A 83 -28.26 -7.10 8.27
CA ALA A 83 -27.86 -7.39 9.65
C ALA A 83 -26.66 -8.35 9.74
N TYR A 84 -26.57 -9.34 8.85
CA TYR A 84 -25.40 -10.23 8.77
C TYR A 84 -24.20 -9.59 8.06
N ALA A 85 -24.44 -8.72 7.07
CA ALA A 85 -23.39 -8.02 6.37
C ALA A 85 -22.61 -7.05 7.29
N ALA A 86 -23.31 -6.34 8.19
CA ALA A 86 -22.69 -5.35 9.08
C ALA A 86 -21.50 -5.88 9.93
N PRO A 87 -21.62 -6.97 10.72
CA PRO A 87 -20.50 -7.50 11.49
C PRO A 87 -19.39 -8.09 10.60
N MET A 88 -19.76 -8.65 9.45
CA MET A 88 -18.79 -9.16 8.48
C MET A 88 -17.93 -8.05 7.89
N ILE A 89 -18.57 -6.93 7.52
CA ILE A 89 -17.90 -5.73 7.03
C ILE A 89 -17.02 -5.14 8.13
N LEU A 90 -17.50 -5.05 9.37
CA LEU A 90 -16.73 -4.53 10.49
C LEU A 90 -15.45 -5.35 10.73
N LEU A 91 -15.55 -6.67 10.76
CA LEU A 91 -14.38 -7.53 10.95
C LEU A 91 -13.41 -7.44 9.77
N ALA A 92 -13.92 -7.34 8.53
CA ALA A 92 -13.09 -7.08 7.37
C ALA A 92 -12.38 -5.72 7.46
N GLN A 93 -13.07 -4.67 7.90
CA GLN A 93 -12.52 -3.34 8.09
C GLN A 93 -11.43 -3.31 9.18
N THR A 94 -11.64 -3.96 10.33
CA THR A 94 -10.60 -4.06 11.38
C THR A 94 -9.34 -4.72 10.85
N ARG A 95 -9.47 -5.83 10.10
CA ARG A 95 -8.34 -6.53 9.48
C ARG A 95 -7.65 -5.71 8.38
N GLN A 96 -8.42 -4.94 7.60
CA GLN A 96 -7.84 -4.01 6.61
C GLN A 96 -7.05 -2.91 7.31
N SER A 97 -7.60 -2.33 8.39
CA SER A 97 -6.96 -1.27 9.19
C SER A 97 -5.67 -1.74 9.86
N GLU A 98 -5.66 -2.94 10.44
CA GLU A 98 -4.44 -3.54 11.02
C GLU A 98 -3.33 -3.69 9.99
N ARG A 99 -3.66 -4.12 8.77
CA ARG A 99 -2.69 -4.18 7.67
C ARG A 99 -2.22 -2.80 7.27
N ASP A 100 -3.13 -1.89 6.99
CA ASP A 100 -2.80 -0.54 6.53
C ASP A 100 -1.87 0.17 7.52
N ARG A 101 -2.10 -0.06 8.83
CA ARG A 101 -1.20 0.39 9.88
C ARG A 101 0.20 -0.21 9.77
N GLN A 102 0.33 -1.53 9.61
CA GLN A 102 1.63 -2.19 9.46
C GLN A 102 2.39 -1.70 8.22
N TRP A 103 1.67 -1.54 7.09
CA TRP A 103 2.22 -0.99 5.85
C TRP A 103 2.71 0.45 6.03
N THR A 104 1.93 1.27 6.74
CA THR A 104 2.31 2.67 7.05
C THR A 104 3.53 2.74 7.96
N GLU A 105 3.61 1.88 8.99
CA GLU A 105 4.76 1.81 9.88
C GLU A 105 6.04 1.36 9.15
N ALA A 106 5.93 0.40 8.23
CA ALA A 106 7.06 -0.04 7.39
C ALA A 106 7.52 1.05 6.41
N ASP A 107 6.58 1.76 5.76
CA ASP A 107 6.89 2.87 4.87
C ASP A 107 7.58 4.03 5.62
N ALA A 108 7.11 4.34 6.84
CA ALA A 108 7.72 5.36 7.68
C ALA A 108 9.18 5.04 8.02
N ARG A 109 9.49 3.79 8.42
CA ARG A 109 10.87 3.35 8.68
C ARG A 109 11.74 3.41 7.43
N HIS A 110 11.20 2.99 6.28
CA HIS A 110 11.93 3.05 5.02
C HIS A 110 12.31 4.50 4.65
N ARG A 111 11.39 5.45 4.86
CA ARG A 111 11.66 6.88 4.62
C ARG A 111 12.72 7.44 5.57
N GLU A 112 12.71 7.03 6.83
CA GLU A 112 13.72 7.43 7.81
C GLU A 112 15.11 6.93 7.40
N GLU A 113 15.24 5.66 7.03
CA GLU A 113 16.51 5.09 6.54
C GLU A 113 17.01 5.77 5.27
N ILE A 114 16.12 6.10 4.33
CA ILE A 114 16.47 6.86 3.12
C ILE A 114 16.98 8.25 3.50
N SER A 115 16.32 8.94 4.44
CA SER A 115 16.72 10.26 4.90
C SER A 115 18.12 10.24 5.51
N ASP A 116 18.41 9.27 6.38
CA ASP A 116 19.73 9.11 7.00
C ASP A 116 20.83 8.79 5.97
N ALA A 117 20.52 7.96 4.98
CA ALA A 117 21.42 7.67 3.88
C ALA A 117 21.72 8.94 3.05
N ILE A 118 20.70 9.76 2.76
CA ILE A 118 20.86 11.03 2.04
C ILE A 118 21.74 12.00 2.84
N LEU A 119 21.50 12.15 4.15
CA LEU A 119 22.31 13.01 5.02
C LEU A 119 23.77 12.57 5.06
N THR A 120 24.01 11.25 5.09
CA THR A 120 25.36 10.69 5.05
C THR A 120 26.07 11.02 3.74
N LEU A 121 25.39 10.85 2.60
CA LEU A 121 25.93 11.19 1.28
C LEU A 121 26.21 12.69 1.13
N LEU A 122 25.31 13.55 1.63
CA LEU A 122 25.51 15.00 1.63
C LEU A 122 26.75 15.39 2.44
N ARG A 123 26.93 14.80 3.62
CA ARG A 123 28.11 15.03 4.45
C ARG A 123 29.40 14.63 3.73
N GLN A 124 29.42 13.46 3.11
CA GLN A 124 30.57 13.00 2.31
C GLN A 124 30.86 13.95 1.14
N ASN A 125 29.83 14.47 0.47
CA ASN A 125 29.99 15.43 -0.62
C ASN A 125 30.60 16.75 -0.14
N THR A 126 30.15 17.25 1.00
CA THR A 126 30.72 18.45 1.65
C THR A 126 32.18 18.22 2.04
N GLU A 127 32.50 17.07 2.65
CA GLU A 127 33.88 16.72 3.03
C GLU A 127 34.81 16.63 1.81
N LEU A 128 34.36 15.98 0.73
CA LEU A 128 35.11 15.93 -0.53
C LEU A 128 35.32 17.32 -1.14
N THR A 129 34.28 18.16 -1.11
CA THR A 129 34.35 19.54 -1.60
C THR A 129 35.37 20.35 -0.82
N GLN A 130 35.40 20.20 0.51
CA GLN A 130 36.38 20.86 1.36
C GLN A 130 37.81 20.37 1.06
N GLN A 131 38.02 19.06 0.89
CA GLN A 131 39.34 18.53 0.53
C GLN A 131 39.84 19.09 -0.81
N VAL A 132 38.96 19.21 -1.81
CA VAL A 132 39.32 19.82 -3.10
C VAL A 132 39.69 21.30 -2.93
N HIS A 133 38.94 22.03 -2.10
CA HIS A 133 39.26 23.43 -1.78
C HIS A 133 40.63 23.56 -1.12
N ASP A 134 40.91 22.76 -0.09
CA ASP A 134 42.18 22.77 0.65
C ASP A 134 43.37 22.38 -0.24
N MET A 135 43.18 21.42 -1.16
CA MET A 135 44.18 21.06 -2.16
C MET A 135 44.46 22.20 -3.13
N ALA A 136 43.43 22.93 -3.57
CA ALA A 136 43.59 24.08 -4.46
C ALA A 136 44.39 25.21 -3.78
N GLU A 137 44.11 25.52 -2.51
CA GLU A 137 44.89 26.49 -1.73
C GLU A 137 46.35 26.08 -1.57
N GLN A 138 46.62 24.80 -1.29
CA GLN A 138 47.99 24.29 -1.20
C GLN A 138 48.77 24.44 -2.51
N ILE A 139 48.14 24.12 -3.65
CA ILE A 139 48.76 24.29 -4.98
C ILE A 139 49.08 25.77 -5.24
N GLU A 140 48.16 26.68 -4.92
CA GLU A 140 48.38 28.11 -5.09
C GLU A 140 49.53 28.61 -4.19
N GLY A 141 49.57 28.14 -2.95
CA GLY A 141 50.66 28.42 -2.02
C GLY A 141 52.02 27.94 -2.53
N LEU A 142 52.10 26.69 -3.00
CA LEU A 142 53.32 26.11 -3.59
C LEU A 142 53.75 26.90 -4.83
N THR A 143 52.80 27.29 -5.67
CA THR A 143 53.07 28.07 -6.89
C THR A 143 53.64 29.45 -6.54
N ARG A 144 53.09 30.13 -5.52
CA ARG A 144 53.63 31.40 -5.02
C ARG A 144 55.03 31.26 -4.44
N GLU A 145 55.32 30.19 -3.68
CA GLU A 145 56.65 29.94 -3.11
C GLU A 145 57.69 29.68 -4.22
N VAL A 146 57.35 28.82 -5.19
CA VAL A 146 58.22 28.53 -6.34
C VAL A 146 58.49 29.81 -7.13
N HIS A 147 57.46 30.61 -7.41
CA HIS A 147 57.63 31.88 -8.12
C HIS A 147 58.53 32.85 -7.36
N GLY A 148 58.37 32.98 -6.04
CA GLY A 148 59.22 33.80 -5.19
C GLY A 148 60.68 33.38 -5.21
N ARG A 149 60.97 32.07 -5.12
CA ARG A 149 62.35 31.54 -5.18
C ARG A 149 63.01 31.72 -6.55
N VAL A 150 62.25 31.57 -7.63
CA VAL A 150 62.77 31.78 -9.00
C VAL A 150 63.13 33.25 -9.22
N VAL A 151 62.29 34.17 -8.76
CA VAL A 151 62.53 35.62 -8.89
C VAL A 151 63.69 36.09 -8.01
N SER A 152 63.89 35.51 -6.82
CA SER A 152 65.02 35.88 -5.94
C SER A 152 66.39 35.35 -6.37
N THR A 153 66.42 34.43 -7.33
CA THR A 153 67.66 33.78 -7.82
C THR A 153 68.18 34.40 -9.12
N SER A 154 67.44 35.36 -9.70
CA SER A 154 67.86 36.19 -10.84
C SER A 154 68.28 37.59 -10.37
#